data_AF-A0AA95F7L8-F1
#
_entry.id   AF-A0AA95F7L8-F1
#
_cell.length_a   1.000
_cell.length_b   1.000
_cell.length_c   1.000
_cell.angle_alpha   90.00
_cell.angle_beta   90.00
_cell.angle_gamma   90.00
#
_symmetry.space_group_name_H-M   'P 1'
#
loop_
_entity.id
_entity.type
_entity.pdbx_description
1 polymer ?
#
loop_
_entity_poly.entity_id
_entity_poly.type
_entity_poly.pdbx_seq_one_letter_code
_entity_poly.pdbx_strand_id
1 'polypeptide(L)'
;MSAGHHIGMPFASWEGIVALLTALGLGGVLTAWAQRPSRRAVAATAAKDEATGEAAVIAAIASALTGTTASLREEIERMQDTLNEFRQRVAEAEAEVRAAVAREAEQARLVADLRRQLEISHADVVRLRAERDTATEKTIQQEGEIRQLKAVIDAHARATA
;
A
#
# COMPACT_ATOMS: atom_id res chain seq x y z
N MET A 1 30.59 74.44 88.82
CA MET A 1 30.68 73.01 88.43
C MET A 1 29.31 72.61 87.90
N SER A 2 29.20 72.41 86.58
CA SER A 2 27.97 71.99 85.90
C SER A 2 28.33 70.99 84.80
N ALA A 3 27.45 70.02 84.60
CA ALA A 3 27.65 68.78 83.90
C ALA A 3 27.92 68.93 82.39
N GLY A 4 28.87 68.14 81.87
CA GLY A 4 29.01 67.82 80.45
C GLY A 4 28.94 66.30 80.27
N HIS A 5 27.76 65.76 80.05
CA HIS A 5 27.56 64.36 79.68
C HIS A 5 27.96 64.21 78.20
N HIS A 6 29.08 63.52 77.93
CA HIS A 6 29.45 63.14 76.58
C HIS A 6 28.51 62.02 76.10
N ILE A 7 27.63 62.35 75.16
CA ILE A 7 26.86 61.37 74.38
C ILE A 7 27.86 60.66 73.45
N GLY A 8 28.31 59.47 73.85
CA GLY A 8 29.09 58.59 72.98
C GLY A 8 28.19 57.97 71.91
N MET A 9 28.48 58.24 70.63
CA MET A 9 27.71 57.67 69.52
C MET A 9 27.97 56.16 69.37
N PRO A 10 26.95 55.30 69.35
CA PRO A 10 27.09 53.83 69.37
C PRO A 10 27.57 53.19 68.05
N PHE A 11 27.95 53.98 67.04
CA PHE A 11 28.35 53.46 65.72
C PHE A 11 29.87 53.37 65.50
N ALA A 12 30.68 53.76 66.48
CA ALA A 12 32.14 53.85 66.33
C ALA A 12 32.92 52.57 66.70
N SER A 13 32.25 51.51 67.17
CA SER A 13 32.89 50.24 67.51
C SER A 13 32.17 49.05 66.87
N TRP A 14 32.95 48.03 66.50
CA TRP A 14 32.44 46.74 65.99
C TRP A 14 31.43 46.11 66.95
N GLU A 15 31.70 46.21 68.24
CA GLU A 15 30.79 45.76 69.30
C GLU A 15 29.48 46.54 69.32
N GLY A 16 29.50 47.85 69.02
CA GLY A 16 28.30 48.68 68.90
C GLY A 16 27.42 48.29 67.70
N ILE A 17 28.04 47.93 66.56
CA ILE A 17 27.33 47.44 65.37
C ILE A 17 26.71 46.06 65.65
N VAL A 18 27.44 45.15 66.29
CA VAL A 18 26.92 43.82 66.68
C VAL A 18 25.76 43.94 67.68
N ALA A 19 25.89 44.82 68.68
CA ALA A 19 24.83 45.08 69.65
C ALA A 19 23.58 45.66 68.98
N LEU A 20 23.74 46.60 68.04
CA LEU A 20 22.62 47.18 67.30
C LEU A 20 21.91 46.15 66.41
N LEU A 21 22.66 45.33 65.68
CA LEU A 21 22.10 44.29 64.81
C LEU A 21 21.37 43.21 65.63
N THR A 22 21.86 42.90 66.83
CA THR A 22 21.21 41.98 67.75
C THR A 22 19.94 42.59 68.35
N ALA A 23 19.99 43.87 68.75
CA ALA A 23 18.84 44.60 69.31
C ALA A 23 17.71 44.81 68.28
N LEU A 24 18.04 44.89 66.99
CA LEU A 24 17.08 44.99 65.89
C LEU A 24 16.53 43.63 65.41
N GLY A 25 16.92 42.52 66.03
CA GLY A 25 16.51 41.17 65.60
C GLY A 25 17.14 40.72 64.28
N LEU A 26 18.15 41.43 63.79
CA LEU A 26 18.88 41.18 62.54
C LEU A 26 20.13 40.30 62.76
N GLY A 27 20.25 39.60 63.89
CA GLY A 27 21.34 38.66 64.17
C GLY A 27 21.52 37.59 63.08
N GLY A 28 20.43 37.25 62.37
CA GLY A 28 20.43 36.37 61.20
C GLY A 28 21.34 36.85 60.05
N VAL A 29 21.49 38.16 59.87
CA VAL A 29 22.32 38.77 58.82
C VAL A 29 23.81 38.52 59.08
N LEU A 30 24.24 38.50 60.35
CA LEU A 30 25.63 38.18 60.72
C LEU A 30 25.95 36.70 60.46
N THR A 31 25.02 35.80 60.77
CA THR A 31 25.14 34.37 60.40
C THR A 31 25.13 34.15 58.89
N ALA A 32 24.30 34.86 58.12
CA ALA A 32 24.27 34.76 56.66
C ALA A 32 25.55 35.31 55.99
N TRP A 33 26.19 36.31 56.60
CA TRP A 33 27.47 36.84 56.13
C TRP A 33 28.64 35.91 56.49
N ALA A 34 28.61 35.30 57.68
CA ALA A 34 29.58 34.29 58.12
C ALA A 34 29.44 32.95 57.39
N GLN A 35 28.22 32.60 56.97
CA GLN A 35 27.89 31.36 56.25
C GLN A 35 27.81 31.56 54.73
N ARG A 36 28.36 32.67 54.20
CA ARG A 36 28.36 32.91 52.76
C ARG A 36 29.07 31.73 52.07
N PRO A 37 28.36 30.90 51.28
CA PRO A 37 28.99 29.76 50.62
C PRO A 37 30.08 30.31 49.68
N SER A 38 31.28 29.72 49.74
CA SER A 38 32.36 30.15 48.87
C SER A 38 31.90 30.07 47.41
N ARG A 39 32.26 31.05 46.57
CA ARG A 39 31.87 31.10 45.14
C ARG A 39 32.22 29.81 44.38
N ARG A 40 33.23 29.07 44.85
CA ARG A 40 33.62 27.75 44.33
C ARG A 40 32.58 26.67 44.61
N ALA A 41 31.93 26.66 45.77
CA ALA A 41 30.89 25.70 46.09
C ALA A 41 29.64 25.93 45.23
N VAL A 42 29.25 27.19 45.02
CA VAL A 42 28.11 27.57 44.16
C VAL A 42 28.38 27.24 42.69
N ALA A 43 29.61 27.49 42.21
CA ALA A 43 30.01 27.14 40.85
C ALA A 43 30.08 25.62 40.63
N ALA A 44 30.53 24.86 41.63
CA ALA A 44 30.57 23.39 41.56
C ALA A 44 29.17 22.76 41.59
N THR A 45 28.23 23.31 42.37
CA THR A 45 26.82 22.86 42.34
C THR A 45 26.14 23.24 41.04
N ALA A 46 26.37 24.44 40.49
CA ALA A 46 25.82 24.83 39.19
C ALA A 46 26.37 23.97 38.04
N ALA A 47 27.68 23.70 38.02
CA ALA A 47 28.29 22.82 37.03
C ALA A 47 27.81 21.37 37.16
N LYS A 48 27.53 20.91 38.38
CA LYS A 48 26.96 19.58 38.63
C LYS A 48 25.50 19.51 38.15
N ASP A 49 24.69 20.52 38.43
CA ASP A 49 23.30 20.61 38.00
C ASP A 49 23.19 20.68 36.47
N GLU A 50 24.06 21.46 35.82
CA GLU A 50 24.18 21.55 34.36
C GLU A 50 24.58 20.19 33.76
N ALA A 51 25.59 19.51 34.30
CA ALA A 51 26.00 18.17 33.86
C ALA A 51 24.90 17.12 34.06
N THR A 52 24.12 17.19 35.15
CA THR A 52 22.95 16.32 35.34
C THR A 52 21.79 16.66 34.39
N GLY A 53 21.61 17.93 34.04
CA GLY A 53 20.62 18.38 33.08
C GLY A 53 20.94 17.90 31.67
N GLU A 54 22.19 18.05 31.22
CA GLU A 54 22.66 17.53 29.93
C GLU A 54 22.56 16.00 29.87
N ALA A 55 22.94 15.29 30.95
CA ALA A 55 22.78 13.84 31.03
C ALA A 55 21.31 13.40 30.94
N ALA A 56 20.39 14.14 31.56
CA ALA A 56 18.95 13.87 31.48
C ALA A 56 18.41 14.10 30.06
N VAL A 57 18.86 15.16 29.37
CA VAL A 57 18.48 15.43 27.97
C VAL A 57 19.02 14.34 27.04
N ILE A 58 20.28 13.93 27.19
CA ILE A 58 20.87 12.84 26.40
C ILE A 58 20.11 11.53 26.64
N ALA A 59 19.75 11.21 27.87
CA ALA A 59 18.96 10.02 28.20
C ALA A 59 17.56 10.07 27.58
N ALA A 60 16.90 11.23 27.59
CA ALA A 60 15.61 11.42 26.94
C ALA A 60 15.68 11.25 25.42
N ILE A 61 16.70 11.81 24.78
CA ILE A 61 16.95 11.65 23.34
C ILE A 61 17.25 10.19 22.99
N ALA A 62 18.10 9.51 23.77
CA ALA A 62 18.42 8.10 23.56
C ALA A 62 17.19 7.19 23.70
N SER A 63 16.33 7.48 24.68
CA SER A 63 15.05 6.77 24.86
C SER A 63 14.12 7.00 23.67
N ALA A 64 13.97 8.26 23.22
CA ALA A 64 13.16 8.60 22.05
C ALA A 64 13.66 7.91 20.76
N LEU A 65 14.97 7.93 20.52
CA LEU A 65 15.59 7.23 19.38
C LEU A 65 15.37 5.72 19.43
N THR A 66 15.45 5.13 20.62
CA THR A 66 15.18 3.70 20.81
C THR A 66 13.72 3.37 20.49
N GLY A 67 12.78 4.20 20.97
CA GLY A 67 11.36 4.08 20.65
C GLY A 67 11.08 4.20 19.16
N THR A 68 11.63 5.21 18.48
CA THR A 68 11.49 5.38 17.03
C THR A 68 12.08 4.20 16.26
N THR A 69 13.23 3.69 16.69
CA THR A 69 13.87 2.54 16.05
C THR A 69 13.02 1.27 16.19
N ALA A 70 12.38 1.07 17.34
CA ALA A 70 11.46 -0.05 17.55
C ALA A 70 10.23 0.06 16.64
N SER A 71 9.59 1.24 16.57
CA SER A 71 8.45 1.46 15.68
C SER A 71 8.79 1.30 14.20
N LEU A 72 9.98 1.74 13.77
CA LEU A 72 10.44 1.52 12.40
C LEU A 72 10.67 0.03 12.10
N ARG A 73 11.19 -0.75 13.05
CA ARG A 73 11.34 -2.20 12.89
C ARG A 73 9.97 -2.86 12.70
N GLU A 74 8.99 -2.54 13.53
CA GLU A 74 7.63 -3.08 13.41
C GLU A 74 6.95 -2.69 12.08
N GLU A 75 7.17 -1.46 11.60
CA GLU A 75 6.65 -1.04 10.29
C GLU A 75 7.34 -1.80 9.14
N ILE A 76 8.66 -2.00 9.22
CA ILE A 76 9.39 -2.80 8.25
C ILE A 76 8.87 -4.24 8.20
N GLU A 77 8.62 -4.86 9.36
CA GLU A 77 8.04 -6.21 9.45
C GLU A 77 6.64 -6.26 8.81
N ARG A 78 5.75 -5.31 9.14
CA ARG A 78 4.42 -5.21 8.51
C ARG A 78 4.49 -5.00 6.99
N MET A 79 5.42 -4.17 6.52
CA MET A 79 5.64 -3.96 5.09
C MET A 79 6.17 -5.21 4.40
N GLN A 80 7.04 -5.99 5.05
CA GLN A 80 7.56 -7.25 4.53
C GLN A 80 6.46 -8.30 4.40
N ASP A 81 5.58 -8.41 5.40
CA ASP A 81 4.41 -9.30 5.34
C ASP A 81 3.48 -8.93 4.19
N THR A 82 3.18 -7.62 4.05
CA THR A 82 2.36 -7.11 2.95
C THR A 82 3.00 -7.38 1.59
N LEU A 83 4.31 -7.21 1.47
CA LEU A 83 5.06 -7.53 0.24
C LEU A 83 5.00 -9.01 -0.10
N ASN A 84 5.08 -9.89 0.90
CA ASN A 84 4.97 -11.33 0.69
C ASN A 84 3.56 -11.73 0.24
N GLU A 85 2.53 -11.13 0.81
CA GLU A 85 1.14 -11.32 0.36
C GLU A 85 0.96 -10.85 -1.09
N PHE A 86 1.47 -9.67 -1.45
CA PHE A 86 1.41 -9.20 -2.83
C PHE A 86 2.15 -10.12 -3.80
N ARG A 87 3.34 -10.62 -3.43
CA ARG A 87 4.08 -11.58 -4.26
C ARG A 87 3.28 -12.86 -4.51
N GLN A 88 2.60 -13.35 -3.48
CA GLN A 88 1.74 -14.52 -3.62
C GLN A 88 0.56 -14.25 -4.56
N ARG A 89 -0.16 -13.14 -4.37
CA ARG A 89 -1.29 -12.75 -5.22
C ARG A 89 -0.87 -12.54 -6.68
N VAL A 90 0.31 -11.98 -6.92
CA VAL A 90 0.86 -11.83 -8.28
C VAL A 90 1.16 -13.19 -8.90
N ALA A 91 1.77 -14.11 -8.15
CA ALA A 91 2.05 -15.46 -8.66
C ALA A 91 0.76 -16.23 -9.01
N GLU A 92 -0.28 -16.08 -8.20
CA GLU A 92 -1.62 -16.65 -8.45
C GLU A 92 -2.23 -16.03 -9.72
N ALA A 93 -2.22 -14.70 -9.85
CA ALA A 93 -2.73 -14.01 -11.04
C ALA A 93 -1.96 -14.40 -12.32
N GLU A 94 -0.63 -14.54 -12.25
CA GLU A 94 0.19 -15.01 -13.39
C GLU A 94 -0.14 -16.46 -13.79
N ALA A 95 -0.47 -17.33 -12.83
CA ALA A 95 -0.92 -18.68 -13.11
C ALA A 95 -2.29 -18.69 -13.81
N GLU A 96 -3.23 -17.87 -13.33
CA GLU A 96 -4.55 -17.72 -13.93
C GLU A 96 -4.48 -17.17 -15.36
N VAL A 97 -3.66 -16.14 -15.60
CA VAL A 97 -3.44 -15.57 -16.93
C VAL A 97 -2.87 -16.63 -17.87
N ARG A 98 -1.87 -17.42 -17.44
CA ARG A 98 -1.32 -18.51 -18.26
C ARG A 98 -2.39 -19.55 -18.61
N ALA A 99 -3.24 -19.92 -17.66
CA ALA A 99 -4.35 -20.84 -17.89
C ALA A 99 -5.43 -20.25 -18.82
N ALA A 100 -5.69 -18.94 -18.74
CA ALA A 100 -6.61 -18.25 -19.64
C ALA A 100 -6.08 -18.24 -21.09
N VAL A 101 -4.81 -17.90 -21.29
CA VAL A 101 -4.16 -17.90 -22.61
C VAL A 101 -4.17 -19.30 -23.24
N ALA A 102 -3.93 -20.36 -22.45
CA ALA A 102 -4.01 -21.73 -22.95
C ALA A 102 -5.43 -22.09 -23.43
N ARG A 103 -6.46 -21.71 -22.67
CA ARG A 103 -7.86 -21.91 -23.05
C ARG A 103 -8.24 -21.12 -24.31
N GLU A 104 -7.77 -19.88 -24.43
CA GLU A 104 -8.01 -19.06 -25.61
C GLU A 104 -7.37 -19.67 -26.87
N ALA A 105 -6.14 -20.20 -26.75
CA ALA A 105 -5.48 -20.89 -27.86
C ALA A 105 -6.24 -22.16 -28.29
N GLU A 106 -6.79 -22.93 -27.35
CA GLU A 106 -7.64 -24.09 -27.66
C GLU A 106 -8.94 -23.67 -28.35
N GLN A 107 -9.61 -22.64 -27.84
CA GLN A 107 -10.82 -22.08 -28.47
C GLN A 107 -10.55 -21.59 -29.89
N ALA A 108 -9.42 -20.92 -30.13
CA ALA A 108 -9.04 -20.46 -31.46
C ALA A 108 -8.86 -21.63 -32.44
N ARG A 109 -8.28 -22.75 -31.99
CA ARG A 109 -8.16 -23.97 -32.80
C ARG A 109 -9.52 -24.58 -33.12
N LEU A 110 -10.39 -24.71 -32.12
CA LEU A 110 -11.75 -25.24 -32.32
C LEU A 110 -12.56 -24.38 -33.31
N VAL A 111 -12.47 -23.05 -33.21
CA VAL A 111 -13.13 -22.14 -34.15
C VAL A 111 -12.58 -22.32 -35.57
N ALA A 112 -11.26 -22.49 -35.74
CA ALA A 112 -10.66 -22.73 -37.04
C ALA A 112 -11.14 -24.06 -37.65
N ASP A 113 -11.23 -25.12 -36.86
CA ASP A 113 -11.71 -26.43 -37.32
C ASP A 113 -13.20 -26.39 -37.67
N LEU A 114 -14.03 -25.73 -36.87
CA LEU A 114 -15.45 -25.54 -37.15
C LEU A 114 -15.67 -24.74 -38.45
N ARG A 115 -14.86 -23.71 -38.70
CA ARG A 115 -14.92 -22.95 -39.96
C ARG A 115 -14.60 -23.84 -41.16
N ARG A 116 -13.55 -24.67 -41.06
CA ARG A 116 -13.20 -25.63 -42.12
C ARG A 116 -14.32 -26.64 -42.36
N GLN A 117 -14.92 -27.18 -41.30
CA GLN A 117 -16.07 -28.10 -41.43
C GLN A 117 -17.28 -27.43 -42.09
N LEU A 118 -17.55 -26.17 -41.75
CA LEU A 118 -18.63 -25.40 -42.36
C LEU A 118 -18.39 -25.17 -43.86
N GLU A 119 -17.16 -24.86 -44.26
CA GLU A 119 -16.79 -24.69 -45.67
C GLU A 119 -16.99 -25.99 -46.47
N ILE A 120 -16.56 -27.13 -45.91
CA ILE A 120 -16.77 -28.46 -46.53
C ILE A 120 -18.26 -28.75 -46.67
N SER A 121 -19.02 -28.59 -45.59
CA SER A 121 -20.47 -28.81 -45.59
C SER A 121 -21.19 -27.91 -46.59
N HIS A 122 -20.77 -26.65 -46.70
CA HIS A 122 -21.32 -25.72 -47.68
C HIS A 122 -21.03 -26.18 -49.12
N ALA A 123 -19.80 -26.58 -49.41
CA ALA A 123 -19.43 -27.10 -50.71
C ALA A 123 -20.23 -28.36 -51.09
N ASP A 124 -20.46 -29.26 -50.13
CA ASP A 124 -21.30 -30.45 -50.33
C ASP A 124 -22.76 -30.09 -50.61
N VAL A 125 -23.33 -29.13 -49.90
CA VAL A 125 -24.70 -28.64 -50.17
C VAL A 125 -24.81 -28.07 -51.59
N VAL A 126 -23.82 -27.28 -52.02
CA VAL A 126 -23.80 -26.74 -53.39
C VAL A 126 -23.72 -27.86 -54.42
N ARG A 127 -22.84 -28.84 -54.21
CA ARG A 127 -22.70 -30.01 -55.09
C ARG A 127 -24.00 -30.81 -55.18
N LEU A 128 -24.59 -31.16 -54.04
CA LEU A 128 -25.84 -31.93 -53.99
C LEU A 128 -27.01 -31.19 -54.65
N ARG A 129 -27.05 -29.86 -54.57
CA ARG A 129 -28.04 -29.07 -55.30
C ARG A 129 -27.86 -29.19 -56.81
N ALA A 130 -26.62 -29.07 -57.30
CA ALA A 130 -26.33 -29.22 -58.73
C ALA A 130 -26.66 -30.64 -59.24
N GLU A 131 -26.33 -31.67 -58.46
CA GLU A 131 -26.67 -33.07 -58.76
C GLU A 131 -28.19 -33.28 -58.82
N ARG A 132 -28.94 -32.72 -57.87
CA ARG A 132 -30.41 -32.75 -57.85
C ARG A 132 -31.00 -32.03 -59.07
N ASP A 133 -30.48 -30.86 -59.42
CA ASP A 133 -31.01 -30.08 -60.54
C ASP A 133 -30.80 -30.85 -61.86
N THR A 134 -29.61 -31.45 -62.03
CA THR A 134 -29.31 -32.35 -63.16
C THR A 134 -30.25 -33.56 -63.20
N ALA A 135 -30.53 -34.19 -62.05
CA ALA A 135 -31.46 -35.32 -61.98
C ALA A 135 -32.90 -34.91 -62.32
N THR A 136 -33.30 -33.71 -61.92
CA THR A 136 -34.62 -33.14 -62.23
C THR A 136 -34.76 -32.88 -63.72
N GLU A 137 -33.75 -32.29 -64.37
CA GLU A 137 -33.73 -32.10 -65.82
C GLU A 137 -33.84 -33.41 -66.59
N LYS A 138 -33.07 -34.44 -66.18
CA LYS A 138 -33.15 -35.78 -66.78
C LYS A 138 -34.54 -36.40 -66.63
N THR A 139 -35.17 -36.23 -65.47
CA THR A 139 -36.53 -36.73 -65.22
C THR A 139 -37.52 -36.06 -66.16
N ILE A 140 -37.46 -34.73 -66.29
CA ILE A 140 -38.32 -33.96 -67.21
C ILE A 140 -38.12 -34.41 -68.66
N GLN A 141 -36.87 -34.64 -69.09
CA GLN A 141 -36.57 -35.14 -70.42
C GLN A 141 -37.19 -36.52 -70.66
N GLN A 142 -36.96 -37.48 -69.74
CA GLN A 142 -37.50 -38.84 -69.84
C GLN A 142 -39.03 -38.85 -69.86
N GLU A 143 -39.70 -38.01 -69.05
CA GLU A 143 -41.16 -37.85 -69.11
C GLU A 143 -41.63 -37.27 -70.45
N GLY A 144 -40.86 -36.38 -71.07
CA GLY A 144 -41.09 -35.90 -72.43
C GLY A 144 -41.02 -37.02 -73.47
N GLU A 145 -39.95 -37.81 -73.44
CA GLU A 145 -39.74 -38.97 -74.32
C GLU A 145 -40.85 -40.01 -74.16
N ILE A 146 -41.24 -40.34 -72.92
CA ILE A 146 -42.34 -41.28 -72.64
C ILE A 146 -43.66 -40.77 -73.25
N ARG A 147 -43.96 -39.47 -73.13
CA ARG A 147 -45.17 -38.89 -73.73
C ARG A 147 -45.16 -38.99 -75.26
N GLN A 148 -44.02 -38.72 -75.89
CA GLN A 148 -43.87 -38.85 -77.34
C GLN A 148 -44.06 -40.31 -77.78
N LEU A 149 -43.39 -41.26 -77.12
CA LEU A 149 -43.52 -42.69 -77.41
C LEU A 149 -44.97 -43.16 -77.25
N LYS A 150 -45.66 -42.75 -76.19
CA LYS A 150 -47.08 -43.05 -75.99
C LYS A 150 -47.94 -42.54 -77.15
N ALA A 151 -47.72 -41.30 -77.60
CA ALA A 151 -48.46 -40.73 -78.73
C ALA A 151 -48.20 -41.50 -80.05
N VAL A 152 -46.97 -41.95 -80.30
CA VAL A 152 -46.63 -42.78 -81.46
C VAL A 152 -47.33 -44.14 -81.41
N ILE A 153 -47.34 -44.80 -80.24
CA ILE A 153 -48.04 -46.07 -80.04
C ILE A 153 -49.54 -45.91 -80.30
N ASP A 154 -50.16 -44.87 -79.72
CA ASP A 154 -51.60 -44.59 -79.91
C ASP A 154 -51.96 -44.25 -81.37
N ALA A 155 -51.04 -43.60 -82.11
CA ALA A 155 -51.21 -43.35 -83.53
C ALA A 155 -51.09 -44.63 -84.37
N HIS A 156 -50.11 -45.48 -84.06
CA HIS A 156 -49.92 -46.75 -84.74
C HIS A 156 -51.07 -47.72 -84.50
N ALA A 157 -51.57 -47.81 -83.26
CA ALA A 157 -52.74 -48.62 -82.91
C ALA A 157 -53.99 -48.20 -83.70
N ARG A 158 -54.20 -46.89 -83.90
CA ARG A 158 -55.31 -46.38 -84.72
C ARG A 158 -55.15 -46.64 -86.22
N ALA A 159 -53.94 -46.77 -86.73
CA ALA A 159 -53.68 -47.04 -88.15
C ALA A 159 -53.77 -48.53 -88.50
N THR A 160 -53.72 -49.41 -87.50
CA THR A 160 -53.71 -50.87 -87.65
C THR A 160 -55.00 -51.55 -87.19
N ALA A 161 -55.89 -50.82 -86.53
CA ALA A 161 -57.26 -51.21 -86.19
C ALA A 161 -58.24 -50.86 -87.33
#